data_AF-A0AA35T2E9-F1
#
_entry.id   AF-A0AA35T2E9-F1
#
_cell.length_a   1.000
_cell.length_b   1.000
_cell.length_c   1.000
_cell.angle_alpha   90.00
_cell.angle_beta   90.00
_cell.angle_gamma   90.00
#
_symmetry.space_group_name_H-M   'P 1'
#
loop_
_entity.id
_entity.type
_entity.pdbx_description
1 polymer ?
#
loop_
_entity_poly.entity_id
_entity_poly.type
_entity_poly.pdbx_seq_one_letter_code
_entity_poly.pdbx_strand_id
1 'polypeptide(L)'
;MAGRNRKSVAALPTLEGVVLHEGWCVKESGGAFLGRTNWRRRWFRLLQRKDATILQYFRGKRDTQPAGSVKLDVTYCTRQMETKDKSRPNVFAVGPVFDDGSTRTYYISCRK
;
A
#
# COMPACT_ATOMS: atom_id res chain seq x y z
N MET A 1 -0.76 -2.54 -47.99
CA MET A 1 -1.66 -2.77 -46.84
C MET A 1 -0.89 -2.50 -45.55
N ALA A 2 -1.43 -1.65 -44.69
CA ALA A 2 -0.71 -0.94 -43.64
C ALA A 2 -0.28 -1.80 -42.44
N GLY A 3 1.02 -1.73 -42.09
CA GLY A 3 1.54 -2.21 -40.82
C GLY A 3 1.13 -1.29 -39.67
N ARG A 4 0.41 -1.83 -38.69
CA ARG A 4 -0.13 -1.08 -37.55
C ARG A 4 0.99 -0.86 -36.53
N ASN A 5 1.64 0.30 -36.64
CA ASN A 5 2.68 0.77 -35.73
C ASN A 5 2.07 1.09 -34.35
N ARG A 6 2.25 0.21 -33.36
CA ARG A 6 1.84 0.51 -31.97
C ARG A 6 2.90 1.40 -31.34
N LYS A 7 2.76 2.72 -31.50
CA LYS A 7 3.48 3.66 -30.66
C LYS A 7 3.03 3.43 -29.22
N SER A 8 3.93 2.94 -28.36
CA SER A 8 3.77 2.98 -26.92
C SER A 8 3.65 4.44 -26.52
N VAL A 9 2.45 4.86 -26.10
CA VAL A 9 2.25 6.18 -25.52
C VAL A 9 2.93 6.15 -24.16
N ALA A 10 4.10 6.79 -24.06
CA ALA A 10 4.70 7.09 -22.76
C ALA A 10 3.66 7.89 -21.98
N ALA A 11 3.17 7.32 -20.87
CA ALA A 11 2.23 7.99 -20.00
C ALA A 11 2.88 9.29 -19.52
N LEU A 12 2.34 10.42 -19.98
CA LEU A 12 2.69 11.72 -19.43
C LEU A 12 2.50 11.64 -17.91
N PRO A 13 3.39 12.24 -17.08
CA PRO A 13 3.17 12.31 -15.66
C PRO A 13 1.90 13.14 -15.42
N THR A 14 0.76 12.46 -15.27
CA THR A 14 -0.47 13.05 -14.82
C THR A 14 -0.24 13.67 -13.44
N LEU A 15 -0.94 14.77 -13.14
CA LEU A 15 -0.99 15.35 -11.78
C LEU A 15 -1.29 14.30 -10.69
N GLU A 16 -1.86 13.15 -11.09
CA GLU A 16 -2.18 12.03 -10.22
C GLU A 16 -0.98 11.17 -9.79
N GLY A 17 0.17 11.27 -10.47
CA GLY A 17 1.34 10.41 -10.28
C GLY A 17 1.34 9.14 -11.14
N VAL A 18 2.43 8.40 -11.12
CA VAL A 18 2.60 7.11 -11.81
C VAL A 18 2.28 5.98 -10.84
N VAL A 19 1.39 5.06 -11.22
CA VAL A 19 1.15 3.84 -10.43
C VAL A 19 2.32 2.89 -10.63
N LEU A 20 3.08 2.64 -9.56
CA LEU A 20 4.20 1.70 -9.57
C LEU A 20 3.73 0.26 -9.39
N HIS A 21 2.73 0.06 -8.52
CA HIS A 21 2.16 -1.25 -8.25
C HIS A 21 0.74 -1.11 -7.69
N GLU A 22 -0.14 -2.06 -7.98
CA GLU A 22 -1.43 -2.18 -7.33
C GLU A 22 -1.86 -3.64 -7.17
N GLY A 23 -2.66 -3.93 -6.16
CA GLY A 23 -3.04 -5.31 -5.87
C GLY A 23 -3.90 -5.48 -4.63
N TRP A 24 -4.47 -6.68 -4.50
CA TRP A 24 -5.22 -7.06 -3.30
C TRP A 24 -4.26 -7.51 -2.19
N CYS A 25 -4.30 -6.83 -1.06
CA CYS A 25 -3.59 -7.26 0.15
C CYS A 25 -4.56 -7.33 1.34
N VAL A 26 -4.10 -7.87 2.45
CA VAL A 26 -4.85 -7.89 3.70
C VAL A 26 -4.09 -7.05 4.72
N LYS A 27 -4.77 -6.13 5.40
CA LYS A 27 -4.16 -5.31 6.44
C LYS A 27 -4.83 -5.47 7.79
N GLU A 28 -4.06 -5.29 8.85
CA GLU A 28 -4.60 -5.20 10.20
C GLU A 28 -5.42 -3.90 10.33
N SER A 29 -6.62 -3.98 10.86
CA SER A 29 -7.45 -2.82 11.17
C SER A 29 -7.10 -2.31 12.56
N GLY A 30 -7.14 -0.98 12.77
CA GLY A 30 -6.80 -0.36 14.05
C GLY A 30 -7.79 -0.62 15.19
N GLY A 31 -8.86 -1.40 14.96
CA GLY A 31 -9.78 -1.83 16.00
C GLY A 31 -9.54 -3.30 16.34
N ALA A 32 -9.08 -3.55 17.56
CA ALA A 32 -9.19 -4.88 18.18
C ALA A 32 -10.60 -4.99 18.77
N PHE A 33 -11.33 -6.05 18.43
CA PHE A 33 -12.57 -6.40 19.11
C PHE A 33 -12.31 -7.69 19.88
N LEU A 34 -12.47 -7.65 21.20
CA LEU A 34 -12.24 -8.80 22.10
C LEU A 34 -10.84 -9.43 21.94
N GLY A 35 -9.78 -8.61 21.91
CA GLY A 35 -8.40 -9.09 21.85
C GLY A 35 -7.96 -9.70 20.51
N ARG A 36 -8.84 -9.73 19.50
CA ARG A 36 -8.50 -10.19 18.14
C ARG A 36 -8.37 -8.99 17.21
N THR A 37 -7.21 -8.87 16.56
CA THR A 37 -7.02 -7.85 15.53
C THR A 37 -7.73 -8.26 14.25
N ASN A 38 -8.58 -7.36 13.76
CA ASN A 38 -9.38 -7.63 12.56
C ASN A 38 -8.55 -7.37 11.31
N TRP A 39 -8.33 -8.41 10.51
CA TRP A 39 -7.65 -8.29 9.22
C TRP A 39 -8.66 -8.05 8.10
N ARG A 40 -8.45 -7.02 7.29
CA ARG A 40 -9.37 -6.62 6.21
C ARG A 40 -8.67 -6.60 4.86
N ARG A 41 -9.31 -7.21 3.86
CA ARG A 41 -8.87 -7.14 2.46
C ARG A 41 -9.09 -5.74 1.91
N ARG A 42 -8.07 -5.18 1.25
CA ARG A 42 -8.08 -3.84 0.64
C ARG A 42 -7.34 -3.85 -0.69
N TRP A 43 -7.76 -3.00 -1.61
CA TRP A 43 -7.02 -2.76 -2.84
C TRP A 43 -5.93 -1.73 -2.53
N PHE A 44 -4.67 -2.12 -2.63
CA PHE A 44 -3.54 -1.24 -2.42
C PHE A 44 -3.05 -0.66 -3.74
N ARG A 45 -2.57 0.57 -3.69
CA ARG A 45 -1.95 1.26 -4.82
C ARG A 45 -0.73 2.03 -4.31
N LEU A 46 0.42 1.74 -4.91
CA LEU A 46 1.67 2.46 -4.70
C LEU A 46 1.86 3.43 -5.86
N LEU A 47 1.93 4.73 -5.55
CA LEU A 47 2.08 5.79 -6.54
C LEU A 47 3.40 6.52 -6.33
N GLN A 48 4.05 6.88 -7.43
CA GLN A 48 5.13 7.87 -7.45
C GLN A 48 4.57 9.21 -7.93
N ARG A 49 4.67 10.23 -7.08
CA ARG A 49 4.50 11.63 -7.46
C ARG A 49 5.85 12.32 -7.51
N LYS A 50 5.90 13.56 -8.03
CA LYS A 50 7.15 14.32 -8.26
C LYS A 50 8.08 14.36 -7.05
N ASP A 51 7.54 14.50 -5.85
CA ASP A 51 8.28 14.68 -4.60
C ASP A 51 8.09 13.53 -3.60
N ALA A 52 7.28 12.51 -3.93
CA ALA A 52 6.82 11.57 -2.92
C ALA A 52 6.34 10.24 -3.49
N THR A 53 6.65 9.17 -2.78
CA THR A 53 5.98 7.88 -2.94
C THR A 53 4.80 7.83 -1.98
N ILE A 54 3.63 7.43 -2.46
CA ILE A 54 2.40 7.39 -1.66
C ILE A 54 1.83 5.98 -1.73
N LEU A 55 1.60 5.36 -0.57
CA LEU A 55 0.87 4.12 -0.47
C LEU A 55 -0.57 4.41 -0.04
N GLN A 56 -1.51 4.02 -0.89
CA GLN A 56 -2.94 4.18 -0.66
C GLN A 56 -3.61 2.82 -0.55
N TYR A 57 -4.72 2.76 0.19
CA TYR A 57 -5.61 1.61 0.17
C TYR A 57 -7.08 2.00 0.09
N PHE A 58 -7.84 1.20 -0.64
CA PHE A 58 -9.25 1.41 -0.95
C PHE A 58 -10.08 0.24 -0.43
N ARG A 59 -11.38 0.44 -0.19
CA ARG A 59 -12.26 -0.67 0.24
C ARG A 59 -12.50 -1.62 -0.92
N GLY A 60 -12.68 -1.09 -2.12
CA GLY A 60 -12.81 -1.78 -3.40
C GLY A 60 -11.87 -1.23 -4.48
N LYS A 61 -11.65 -2.01 -5.54
CA LYS A 61 -10.80 -1.62 -6.70
C LYS A 61 -11.38 -0.45 -7.50
N ARG A 62 -12.71 -0.28 -7.49
CA ARG A 62 -13.42 0.77 -8.24
C ARG A 62 -13.66 2.04 -7.42
N ASP A 63 -13.25 2.05 -6.15
CA ASP A 63 -13.39 3.23 -5.31
C ASP A 63 -12.46 4.32 -5.82
N THR A 64 -12.94 5.55 -5.88
CA THR A 64 -12.16 6.72 -6.29
C THR A 64 -11.47 7.38 -5.10
N GLN A 65 -12.04 7.25 -3.89
CA GLN A 65 -11.50 7.83 -2.66
C GLN A 65 -10.75 6.77 -1.83
N PRO A 66 -9.48 7.00 -1.45
CA PRO A 66 -8.76 6.09 -0.58
C PRO A 66 -9.38 6.05 0.82
N ALA A 67 -9.46 4.85 1.39
CA ALA A 67 -9.82 4.65 2.79
C ALA A 67 -8.65 4.94 3.75
N GLY A 68 -7.44 5.07 3.22
CA GLY A 68 -6.28 5.62 3.91
C GLY A 68 -5.10 5.79 2.96
N SER A 69 -4.20 6.68 3.34
CA SER A 69 -3.05 7.09 2.53
C SER A 69 -1.89 7.38 3.48
N VAL A 70 -0.69 6.97 3.08
CA VAL A 70 0.56 7.28 3.78
C VAL A 70 1.59 7.77 2.78
N LYS A 71 2.23 8.91 3.10
CA LYS A 71 3.39 9.43 2.36
C LYS A 71 4.62 8.66 2.85
N LEU A 72 5.30 7.97 1.94
CA LEU A 72 6.52 7.22 2.21
C LEU A 72 7.71 8.12 1.88
N ASP A 73 8.13 8.91 2.86
CA ASP A 73 9.37 9.68 2.81
C ASP A 73 10.46 8.99 3.62
N VAL A 74 11.60 9.66 3.81
CA VAL A 74 12.77 9.15 4.54
C VAL A 74 12.49 8.80 6.01
N THR A 75 11.36 9.24 6.56
CA THR A 75 10.95 8.92 7.94
C THR A 75 10.20 7.60 8.03
N TYR A 76 9.84 6.96 6.91
CA TYR A 76 9.14 5.68 6.87
C TYR A 76 10.04 4.55 6.38
N CYS A 77 9.81 3.35 6.90
CA CYS A 77 10.46 2.13 6.43
C CYS A 77 9.46 0.97 6.32
N THR A 78 9.86 -0.02 5.54
CA THR A 78 9.20 -1.32 5.49
C THR A 78 10.02 -2.35 6.24
N ARG A 79 9.39 -3.12 7.12
CA ARG A 79 10.06 -4.17 7.91
C ARG A 79 9.35 -5.50 7.67
N GLN A 80 10.07 -6.49 7.18
CA GLN A 80 9.53 -7.85 7.10
C GLN A 80 9.33 -8.38 8.52
N MET A 81 8.17 -8.99 8.77
CA MET A 81 7.88 -9.61 10.06
C MET A 81 8.16 -11.10 10.01
N GLU A 82 8.58 -11.68 11.13
CA GLU A 82 8.64 -13.12 11.23
C GLU A 82 7.24 -13.69 11.35
N THR A 83 7.02 -14.88 10.78
CA THR A 83 5.72 -15.57 10.80
C THR A 83 5.20 -15.89 12.21
N LYS A 84 6.05 -15.80 13.23
CA LYS A 84 5.65 -15.98 14.63
C LYS A 84 4.98 -14.74 15.22
N ASP A 85 5.25 -13.56 14.67
CA ASP A 85 4.78 -12.28 15.22
C ASP A 85 3.31 -12.02 14.89
N LYS A 86 2.81 -12.61 13.80
CA LYS A 86 1.42 -12.50 13.34
C LYS A 86 0.98 -13.81 12.70
N SER A 87 -0.29 -14.19 12.88
CA SER A 87 -0.87 -15.45 12.37
C SER A 87 -1.07 -15.54 10.85
N ARG A 88 -0.36 -14.71 10.06
CA ARG A 88 -0.48 -14.65 8.59
C ARG A 88 0.89 -14.78 7.92
N PRO A 89 0.96 -15.44 6.75
CA PRO A 89 2.20 -15.50 5.97
C PRO A 89 2.52 -14.16 5.31
N ASN A 90 3.81 -13.95 4.99
CA ASN A 90 4.33 -12.82 4.23
C ASN A 90 3.87 -11.45 4.77
N VAL A 91 3.93 -11.28 6.08
CA VAL A 91 3.55 -10.04 6.75
C VAL A 91 4.74 -9.08 6.75
N PHE A 92 4.48 -7.81 6.47
CA PHE A 92 5.41 -6.73 6.65
C PHE A 92 4.72 -5.52 7.29
N ALA A 93 5.49 -4.74 8.02
CA ALA A 93 5.07 -3.48 8.61
C ALA A 93 5.51 -2.32 7.70
N VAL A 94 4.66 -1.30 7.60
CA VAL A 94 4.97 0.01 7.02
C VAL A 94 4.70 1.04 8.09
N GLY A 95 5.73 1.74 8.55
CA GLY A 95 5.61 2.68 9.66
C GLY A 95 6.84 3.57 9.75
N PRO A 96 6.90 4.44 10.76
CA PRO A 96 8.06 5.29 10.94
C PRO A 96 9.32 4.46 11.22
N VAL A 97 10.47 5.00 10.84
CA VAL A 97 11.80 4.43 11.13
C VAL A 97 12.01 4.36 12.64
N PHE A 98 11.63 5.43 13.33
CA PHE A 98 11.65 5.52 14.80
C PHE A 98 10.22 5.51 15.30
N ASP A 99 9.89 4.56 16.16
CA ASP A 99 8.55 4.48 16.75
C ASP A 99 8.41 5.57 17.80
N ASP A 100 7.48 6.50 17.57
CA ASP A 100 7.14 7.58 18.49
C ASP A 100 5.87 7.26 19.32
N GLY A 101 5.29 6.07 19.15
CA GLY A 101 4.06 5.62 19.81
C GLY A 101 2.78 6.33 19.37
N SER A 102 2.87 7.35 18.53
CA SER A 102 1.75 8.18 18.05
C SER A 102 1.44 7.95 16.57
N THR A 103 2.47 7.64 15.78
CA THR A 103 2.40 7.42 14.35
C THR A 103 2.00 5.98 14.06
N ARG A 104 0.93 5.83 13.26
CA ARG A 104 0.38 4.51 12.96
C ARG A 104 1.34 3.66 12.13
N THR A 105 1.70 2.50 12.65
CA THR A 105 2.30 1.40 11.88
C THR A 105 1.21 0.55 11.20
N TYR A 106 1.37 0.27 9.91
CA TYR A 106 0.48 -0.54 9.10
C TYR A 106 1.06 -1.94 8.91
N TYR A 107 0.39 -2.96 9.44
CA TYR A 107 0.71 -4.36 9.16
C TYR A 107 -0.06 -4.86 7.95
N ILE A 108 0.66 -5.38 6.94
CA ILE A 108 0.14 -5.77 5.63
C ILE A 108 0.64 -7.17 5.31
N SER A 109 -0.23 -8.02 4.76
CA SER A 109 0.08 -9.35 4.25
C SER A 109 -0.30 -9.42 2.77
N CYS A 110 0.65 -9.87 1.95
CA CYS A 110 0.47 -10.10 0.52
C CYS A 110 0.43 -11.60 0.21
N ARG A 111 -0.37 -11.98 -0.78
CA ARG A 111 -0.26 -13.31 -1.39
C ARG A 111 0.95 -13.32 -2.32
N LYS A 112 1.66 -14.46 -2.38
CA LYS A 112 2.68 -14.71 -3.39
C LYS A 112 2.04 -14.84 -4.76
#